data_AF-A0A915BEF1-F1
#
_entry.id   AF-A0A915BEF1-F1
#
_cell.length_a   1.000
_cell.length_b   1.000
_cell.length_c   1.000
_cell.angle_alpha   90.00
_cell.angle_beta   90.00
_cell.angle_gamma   90.00
#
_symmetry.space_group_name_H-M   'P 1'
#
loop_
_entity.id
_entity.type
_entity.pdbx_description
1 polymer ?
#
loop_
_entity_poly.entity_id
_entity_poly.type
_entity_poly.pdbx_seq_one_letter_code
_entity_poly.pdbx_strand_id
1 'polypeptide(L)'
;LVSLATRIEFRSLFGIAGRKRMMETDGLRDVDLVCVFTEKLLSRSISLKEFVQLLGPRLTSTDAEEREKADEVVVSVLCRLPNNFLEQREVELLLEFLLSRFDLPSMTAGAIVVGINQLVLSCSQLPTGCEKSIAQRIFIDGDVQQCSQKDRIALYEVLEYLIRERLEGLRSMGAEFVLG
;
A
#
# COMPACT_ATOMS: atom_id res chain seq x y z
N LEU A 1 -5.37 -11.30 -9.70
CA LEU A 1 -5.61 -12.43 -8.77
C LEU A 1 -4.73 -12.21 -7.53
N VAL A 2 -5.26 -11.56 -6.49
CA VAL A 2 -4.59 -11.48 -5.19
C VAL A 2 -4.25 -12.90 -4.76
N SER A 3 -2.97 -13.17 -4.50
CA SER A 3 -2.49 -14.50 -4.12
C SER A 3 -3.36 -15.07 -3.00
N LEU A 4 -3.76 -16.34 -3.14
CA LEU A 4 -4.53 -17.04 -2.09
C LEU A 4 -3.83 -16.94 -0.72
N ALA A 5 -2.50 -16.80 -0.70
CA ALA A 5 -1.71 -16.60 0.51
C ALA A 5 -2.07 -15.31 1.25
N THR A 6 -2.20 -14.18 0.55
CA THR A 6 -2.58 -12.88 1.13
C THR A 6 -4.00 -12.93 1.70
N ARG A 7 -4.92 -13.66 1.04
CA ARG A 7 -6.31 -13.86 1.53
C ARG A 7 -6.40 -14.74 2.78
N ILE A 8 -5.50 -15.70 2.95
CA ILE A 8 -5.50 -16.64 4.09
C ILE A 8 -4.89 -15.99 5.33
N GLU A 9 -3.81 -15.23 5.20
CA GLU A 9 -3.23 -14.49 6.34
C GLU A 9 -4.21 -13.47 6.91
N PHE A 10 -4.92 -12.73 6.04
CA PHE A 10 -5.95 -11.78 6.45
C PHE A 10 -7.12 -12.44 7.19
N ARG A 11 -7.52 -13.66 6.82
CA ARG A 11 -8.65 -14.38 7.46
C ARG A 11 -8.34 -14.97 8.83
N SER A 12 -7.09 -15.31 9.13
CA SER A 12 -6.71 -15.90 10.43
C SER A 12 -6.68 -14.88 11.59
N LEU A 13 -6.84 -13.60 11.27
CA LEU A 13 -6.63 -12.48 12.16
C LEU A 13 -7.89 -11.97 12.88
N PHE A 14 -9.06 -12.55 12.59
CA PHE A 14 -10.35 -12.10 13.12
C PHE A 14 -10.66 -12.72 14.49
N GLY A 15 -10.00 -12.21 15.53
CA GLY A 15 -10.27 -12.52 16.94
C GLY A 15 -11.36 -11.62 17.58
N ILE A 16 -12.00 -12.15 18.62
CA ILE A 16 -13.21 -11.60 19.30
C ILE A 16 -13.00 -10.18 19.88
N ALA A 17 -11.76 -9.76 20.14
CA ALA A 17 -11.41 -8.44 20.68
C ALA A 17 -11.61 -7.27 19.70
N GLY A 18 -11.73 -7.53 18.39
CA GLY A 18 -12.01 -6.49 17.38
C GLY A 18 -13.44 -5.93 17.46
N ARG A 19 -14.41 -6.73 17.94
CA ARG A 19 -15.84 -6.41 17.90
C ARG A 19 -16.26 -5.20 18.75
N LYS A 20 -15.58 -4.92 19.87
CA LYS A 20 -15.90 -3.79 20.75
C LYS A 20 -15.30 -2.46 20.28
N ARG A 21 -14.21 -2.51 19.51
CA ARG A 21 -13.54 -1.33 18.91
C ARG A 21 -14.14 -0.94 17.55
N MET A 22 -14.74 -1.89 16.83
CA MET A 22 -15.44 -1.65 15.56
C MET A 22 -16.70 -0.77 15.70
N MET A 23 -17.35 -0.76 16.88
CA MET A 23 -18.55 0.04 17.14
C MET A 23 -18.31 1.55 17.24
N GLU A 24 -17.06 2.01 17.44
CA GLU A 24 -16.73 3.45 17.46
C GLU A 24 -16.55 4.07 16.07
N THR A 25 -16.35 3.24 15.04
CA THR A 25 -16.05 3.69 13.68
C THR A 25 -17.21 3.52 12.70
N ASP A 26 -18.32 2.94 13.18
CA ASP A 26 -19.48 2.65 12.35
C ASP A 26 -20.25 3.94 12.01
N GLY A 27 -20.48 4.18 10.72
CA GLY A 27 -21.18 5.38 10.23
C GLY A 27 -20.34 6.67 10.12
N LEU A 28 -19.03 6.64 10.38
CA LEU A 28 -18.15 7.78 10.13
C LEU A 28 -17.86 7.95 8.63
N ARG A 29 -17.66 9.20 8.19
CA ARG A 29 -17.19 9.49 6.83
C ARG A 29 -15.72 9.11 6.70
N ASP A 30 -15.27 8.78 5.51
CA ASP A 30 -13.89 8.36 5.25
C ASP A 30 -12.85 9.38 5.71
N VAL A 31 -13.11 10.67 5.54
CA VAL A 31 -12.23 11.75 6.03
C VAL A 31 -12.05 11.69 7.55
N ASP A 32 -13.13 11.41 8.27
CA ASP A 32 -13.12 11.34 9.73
C ASP A 32 -12.37 10.06 10.18
N LEU A 33 -12.55 8.94 9.46
CA LEU A 33 -11.80 7.69 9.68
C LEU A 33 -10.29 7.89 9.51
N VAL A 34 -9.85 8.60 8.48
CA VAL A 34 -8.42 8.87 8.27
C VAL A 34 -7.83 9.61 9.46
N CYS A 35 -8.51 10.65 9.98
CA CYS A 35 -8.04 11.39 11.16
C CYS A 35 -7.94 10.48 12.39
N VAL A 36 -9.03 9.77 12.71
CA VAL A 36 -9.09 8.89 13.89
C VAL A 36 -8.03 7.80 13.85
N PHE A 37 -7.86 7.11 12.71
CA PHE A 37 -6.86 6.06 12.60
C PHE A 37 -5.43 6.59 12.63
N THR A 38 -5.18 7.75 12.01
CA THR A 38 -3.86 8.41 12.11
C THR A 38 -3.52 8.70 13.57
N GLU A 39 -4.43 9.34 14.32
CA GLU A 39 -4.22 9.65 15.74
C GLU A 39 -4.01 8.39 16.58
N LYS A 40 -4.79 7.34 16.35
CA LYS A 40 -4.67 6.08 17.08
C LYS A 40 -3.35 5.36 16.78
N LEU A 41 -2.87 5.38 15.53
CA LEU A 41 -1.57 4.83 15.16
C LEU A 41 -0.42 5.63 15.77
N LEU A 42 -0.45 6.97 15.67
CA LEU A 42 0.59 7.84 16.22
C LEU A 42 0.72 7.72 17.74
N SER A 43 -0.41 7.62 18.44
CA SER A 43 -0.45 7.36 19.88
C SER A 43 -0.10 5.92 20.26
N ARG A 44 0.12 5.04 19.27
CA ARG A 44 0.33 3.58 19.44
C ARG A 44 -0.81 2.91 20.23
N SER A 45 -2.01 3.50 20.22
CA SER A 45 -3.21 2.92 20.84
C SER A 45 -3.83 1.81 20.00
N ILE A 46 -3.48 1.77 18.70
CA ILE A 46 -3.67 0.61 17.83
C ILE A 46 -2.36 0.35 17.06
N SER A 47 -2.14 -0.91 16.70
CA SER A 47 -1.10 -1.31 15.74
C SER A 47 -1.58 -1.16 14.29
N LEU A 48 -0.64 -1.11 13.33
CA LEU A 48 -0.97 -1.11 11.90
C LEU A 48 -1.80 -2.36 11.52
N LYS A 49 -1.44 -3.50 12.10
CA LYS A 49 -2.18 -4.76 11.93
C LYS A 49 -3.64 -4.63 12.36
N GLU A 50 -3.90 -4.03 13.52
CA GLU A 50 -5.27 -3.79 13.99
C GLU A 50 -6.02 -2.80 13.11
N PHE A 51 -5.36 -1.73 12.65
CA PHE A 51 -5.93 -0.80 11.68
C PHE A 51 -6.40 -1.52 10.40
N VAL A 52 -5.53 -2.32 9.80
CA VAL A 52 -5.83 -3.08 8.58
C VAL A 52 -6.93 -4.11 8.81
N GLN A 53 -6.96 -4.77 9.98
CA GLN A 53 -8.05 -5.69 10.36
C GLN A 53 -9.40 -4.99 10.46
N LEU A 54 -9.44 -3.79 11.04
CA LEU A 54 -10.67 -3.00 11.19
C LEU A 54 -11.24 -2.56 9.83
N LEU A 55 -10.38 -2.24 8.87
CA LEU A 55 -10.80 -1.95 7.48
C LEU A 55 -11.03 -3.21 6.63
N GLY A 56 -10.62 -4.38 7.09
CA GLY A 56 -10.67 -5.66 6.36
C GLY A 56 -11.99 -5.95 5.64
N PRO A 57 -13.16 -5.79 6.29
CA PRO A 57 -14.45 -5.99 5.62
C PRO A 57 -14.67 -5.09 4.40
N ARG A 58 -14.23 -3.82 4.46
CA ARG A 58 -14.33 -2.87 3.33
C ARG A 58 -13.32 -3.20 2.24
N LEU A 59 -12.07 -3.48 2.62
CA LEU A 59 -10.97 -3.89 1.72
C LEU A 59 -11.28 -5.17 0.93
N THR A 60 -12.13 -6.04 1.48
CA THR A 60 -12.53 -7.31 0.87
C THR A 60 -13.98 -7.33 0.41
N SER A 61 -14.66 -6.17 0.42
CA SER A 61 -16.04 -6.02 -0.04
C SER A 61 -16.21 -6.53 -1.47
N THR A 62 -17.37 -7.07 -1.80
CA THR A 62 -17.71 -7.41 -3.20
C THR A 62 -17.99 -6.17 -4.03
N ASP A 63 -18.37 -5.06 -3.39
CA ASP A 63 -18.56 -3.76 -4.02
C ASP A 63 -17.20 -3.12 -4.36
N ALA A 64 -17.02 -2.72 -5.62
CA ALA A 64 -15.77 -2.12 -6.10
C ALA A 64 -15.55 -0.71 -5.57
N GLU A 65 -16.60 0.10 -5.46
CA GLU A 65 -16.50 1.48 -4.97
C GLU A 65 -16.15 1.49 -3.49
N GLU A 66 -16.74 0.57 -2.71
CA GLU A 66 -16.43 0.42 -1.29
C GLU A 66 -14.99 -0.03 -1.04
N ARG A 67 -14.46 -0.94 -1.90
CA ARG A 67 -13.05 -1.33 -1.84
C ARG A 67 -12.13 -0.18 -2.18
N GLU A 68 -12.46 0.60 -3.22
CA GLU A 68 -11.67 1.76 -3.64
C GLU A 68 -11.58 2.81 -2.53
N LYS A 69 -12.70 3.16 -1.90
CA LYS A 69 -12.72 4.06 -0.73
C LYS A 69 -11.87 3.52 0.43
N ALA A 70 -11.90 2.21 0.67
CA ALA A 70 -11.07 1.60 1.71
C ALA A 70 -9.57 1.68 1.37
N ASP A 71 -9.20 1.45 0.11
CA ASP A 71 -7.82 1.62 -0.37
C ASP A 71 -7.37 3.09 -0.21
N GLU A 72 -8.23 4.05 -0.54
CA GLU A 72 -7.99 5.48 -0.34
C GLU A 72 -7.78 5.85 1.14
N VAL A 73 -8.58 5.30 2.05
CA VAL A 73 -8.40 5.50 3.51
C VAL A 73 -7.04 4.96 3.95
N VAL A 74 -6.65 3.76 3.50
CA VAL A 74 -5.33 3.19 3.82
C VAL A 74 -4.22 4.13 3.37
N VAL A 75 -4.22 4.53 2.09
CA VAL A 75 -3.19 5.43 1.53
C VAL A 75 -3.17 6.77 2.26
N SER A 76 -4.35 7.35 2.53
CA SER A 76 -4.45 8.65 3.21
C SER A 76 -3.91 8.62 4.63
N VAL A 77 -4.08 7.50 5.34
CA VAL A 77 -3.45 7.29 6.65
C VAL A 77 -1.94 7.17 6.49
N LEU A 78 -1.45 6.38 5.53
CA LEU A 78 -0.01 6.20 5.27
C LEU A 78 0.69 7.54 4.98
N CYS A 79 0.10 8.40 4.15
CA CYS A 79 0.64 9.72 3.83
C CYS A 79 0.68 10.69 5.03
N ARG A 80 0.00 10.39 6.13
CA ARG A 80 0.03 11.19 7.36
C ARG A 80 0.97 10.63 8.44
N LEU A 81 1.53 9.44 8.23
CA LEU A 81 2.50 8.88 9.15
C LEU A 81 3.87 9.57 8.96
N PRO A 82 4.62 9.81 10.05
CA PRO A 82 5.99 10.31 9.97
C PRO A 82 6.90 9.40 9.13
N ASN A 83 7.93 9.98 8.53
CA ASN A 83 8.97 9.21 7.87
C ASN A 83 9.59 8.20 8.84
N ASN A 84 9.87 6.99 8.36
CA ASN A 84 10.42 5.87 9.15
C ASN A 84 9.56 5.46 10.36
N PHE A 85 8.26 5.77 10.37
CA PHE A 85 7.36 5.36 11.45
C PHE A 85 7.07 3.84 11.46
N LEU A 86 7.08 3.25 10.26
CA LEU A 86 6.78 1.84 10.02
C LEU A 86 8.03 0.98 10.10
N GLU A 87 7.87 -0.21 10.66
CA GLU A 87 8.93 -1.22 10.69
C GLU A 87 9.06 -1.94 9.34
N GLN A 88 10.23 -2.51 9.05
CA GLN A 88 10.51 -3.18 7.78
C GLN A 88 9.42 -4.21 7.37
N ARG A 89 8.94 -5.03 8.33
CA ARG A 89 7.91 -6.04 8.04
C ARG A 89 6.54 -5.41 7.74
N GLU A 90 6.23 -4.29 8.36
CA GLU A 90 5.00 -3.54 8.09
C GLU A 90 5.06 -2.91 6.69
N VAL A 91 6.21 -2.35 6.32
CA VAL A 91 6.47 -1.81 4.98
C VAL A 91 6.35 -2.90 3.92
N GLU A 92 6.92 -4.09 4.17
CA GLU A 92 6.81 -5.24 3.27
C GLU A 92 5.36 -5.63 2.98
N LEU A 93 4.56 -5.83 4.03
CA LEU A 93 3.16 -6.21 3.88
C LEU A 93 2.32 -5.14 3.17
N LEU A 94 2.53 -3.87 3.50
CA LEU A 94 1.82 -2.77 2.84
C LEU A 94 2.24 -2.60 1.38
N LEU A 95 3.53 -2.75 1.09
CA LEU A 95 4.02 -2.65 -0.28
C LEU A 95 3.47 -3.80 -1.14
N GLU A 96 3.51 -5.04 -0.64
CA GLU A 96 2.89 -6.18 -1.32
C GLU A 96 1.40 -5.96 -1.56
N PHE A 97 0.69 -5.45 -0.56
CA PHE A 97 -0.72 -5.10 -0.68
C PHE A 97 -0.94 -4.08 -1.79
N LEU A 98 -0.24 -2.94 -1.78
CA LEU A 98 -0.41 -1.88 -2.78
C LEU A 98 -0.02 -2.35 -4.20
N LEU A 99 1.08 -3.11 -4.34
CA LEU A 99 1.47 -3.70 -5.62
C LEU A 99 0.42 -4.70 -6.15
N SER A 100 -0.26 -5.43 -5.25
CA SER A 100 -1.35 -6.32 -5.63
C SER A 100 -2.62 -5.58 -6.08
N ARG A 101 -2.79 -4.32 -5.63
CA ARG A 101 -3.88 -3.41 -5.99
C ARG A 101 -3.59 -2.58 -7.23
N PHE A 102 -2.32 -2.47 -7.61
CA PHE A 102 -1.91 -1.79 -8.82
C PHE A 102 -2.45 -2.57 -10.04
N ASP A 103 -3.59 -2.16 -10.58
CA ASP A 103 -4.24 -2.74 -11.76
C ASP A 103 -4.64 -1.62 -12.73
N LEU A 104 -4.07 -1.66 -13.93
CA LEU A 104 -4.14 -0.61 -14.94
C LEU A 104 -5.25 -0.97 -15.92
N PRO A 105 -6.53 -0.61 -15.65
CA PRO A 105 -7.01 0.74 -16.00
C PRO A 105 -8.21 1.23 -15.12
N SER A 106 -8.10 1.15 -13.79
CA SER A 106 -9.16 1.66 -12.87
C SER A 106 -8.75 3.00 -12.24
N MET A 107 -9.75 3.84 -11.87
CA MET A 107 -9.55 5.11 -11.17
C MET A 107 -8.73 4.96 -9.86
N THR A 108 -8.68 3.74 -9.33
CA THR A 108 -7.93 3.31 -8.14
C THR A 108 -6.41 3.44 -8.30
N ALA A 109 -5.89 3.57 -9.53
CA ALA A 109 -4.47 3.75 -9.79
C ALA A 109 -3.89 4.98 -9.06
N GLY A 110 -4.65 6.07 -8.92
CA GLY A 110 -4.14 7.31 -8.33
C GLY A 110 -3.74 7.17 -6.86
N ALA A 111 -4.63 6.66 -6.01
CA ALA A 111 -4.34 6.46 -4.59
C ALA A 111 -3.24 5.41 -4.39
N ILE A 112 -3.31 4.29 -5.12
CA ILE A 112 -2.31 3.22 -5.00
C ILE A 112 -0.91 3.71 -5.39
N VAL A 113 -0.78 4.47 -6.48
CA VAL A 113 0.49 5.07 -6.89
C VAL A 113 1.05 6.00 -5.82
N VAL A 114 0.20 6.86 -5.24
CA VAL A 114 0.59 7.74 -4.13
C VAL A 114 1.07 6.94 -2.92
N GLY A 115 0.38 5.85 -2.57
CA GLY A 115 0.79 4.99 -1.48
C GLY A 115 2.15 4.31 -1.71
N ILE A 116 2.39 3.81 -2.93
CA ILE A 116 3.68 3.20 -3.29
C ILE A 116 4.80 4.24 -3.21
N ASN A 117 4.60 5.42 -3.82
CA ASN A 117 5.56 6.52 -3.78
C ASN A 117 5.88 6.92 -2.33
N GLN A 118 4.85 7.12 -1.50
CA GLN A 118 5.01 7.46 -0.09
C GLN A 118 5.83 6.40 0.66
N LEU A 119 5.51 5.11 0.53
CA LEU A 119 6.26 4.06 1.22
C LEU A 119 7.72 4.02 0.78
N VAL A 120 7.98 4.07 -0.53
CA VAL A 120 9.33 3.97 -1.07
C VAL A 120 10.19 5.18 -0.66
N LEU A 121 9.64 6.39 -0.70
CA LEU A 121 10.41 7.60 -0.46
C LEU A 121 10.54 7.96 1.04
N SER A 122 9.59 7.56 1.88
CA SER A 122 9.59 7.91 3.31
C SER A 122 10.14 6.84 4.25
N CYS A 123 10.41 5.62 3.76
CA CYS A 123 10.92 4.52 4.58
C CYS A 123 12.37 4.18 4.22
N SER A 124 13.28 4.33 5.18
CA SER A 124 14.70 3.94 5.03
C SER A 124 14.91 2.42 5.10
N GLN A 125 14.01 1.70 5.78
CA GLN A 125 14.08 0.25 5.97
C GLN A 125 13.22 -0.50 4.94
N LEU A 126 13.35 -0.19 3.64
CA LEU A 126 12.65 -0.97 2.62
C LEU A 126 13.14 -2.43 2.62
N PRO A 127 12.22 -3.41 2.50
CA PRO A 127 12.56 -4.83 2.48
C PRO A 127 13.56 -5.17 1.37
N THR A 128 14.49 -6.07 1.66
CA THR A 128 15.47 -6.50 0.66
C THR A 128 14.76 -7.23 -0.48
N GLY A 129 15.07 -6.87 -1.73
CA GLY A 129 14.48 -7.49 -2.92
C GLY A 129 13.15 -6.87 -3.35
N CYS A 130 12.64 -5.85 -2.64
CA CYS A 130 11.42 -5.15 -3.03
C CYS A 130 11.56 -4.40 -4.35
N GLU A 131 12.79 -4.02 -4.72
CA GLU A 131 13.12 -3.33 -5.96
C GLU A 131 12.64 -4.12 -7.17
N LYS A 132 12.88 -5.45 -7.16
CA LYS A 132 12.45 -6.35 -8.22
C LYS A 132 10.93 -6.41 -8.32
N SER A 133 10.24 -6.56 -7.19
CA SER A 133 8.77 -6.63 -7.16
C SER A 133 8.13 -5.33 -7.65
N ILE A 134 8.68 -4.18 -7.26
CA ILE A 134 8.22 -2.86 -7.73
C ILE A 134 8.48 -2.74 -9.24
N ALA A 135 9.72 -2.99 -9.67
CA ALA A 135 10.12 -2.86 -11.06
C ALA A 135 9.28 -3.74 -11.98
N GLN A 136 9.15 -5.02 -11.62
CA GLN A 136 8.34 -6.00 -12.35
C GLN A 136 6.88 -5.56 -12.42
N ARG A 137 6.26 -5.24 -11.29
CA ARG A 137 4.81 -4.99 -11.27
C ARG A 137 4.42 -3.70 -11.96
N ILE A 138 5.24 -2.66 -11.83
CA ILE A 138 4.89 -1.31 -12.29
C ILE A 138 5.37 -1.08 -13.72
N PHE A 139 6.64 -1.36 -14.02
CA PHE A 139 7.27 -0.93 -15.27
C PHE A 139 7.32 -2.03 -16.33
N ILE A 140 7.35 -3.31 -15.93
CA ILE A 140 7.42 -4.43 -16.87
C ILE A 140 6.03 -4.99 -17.17
N ASP A 141 5.31 -5.42 -16.12
CA ASP A 141 3.97 -6.00 -16.25
C ASP A 141 2.89 -4.93 -16.40
N GLY A 142 3.18 -3.71 -15.96
CA GLY A 142 2.27 -2.58 -15.99
C GLY A 142 2.47 -1.70 -17.22
N ASP A 143 1.38 -1.12 -17.70
CA ASP A 143 1.40 -0.04 -18.69
C ASP A 143 1.40 1.35 -18.00
N VAL A 144 2.58 1.79 -17.56
CA VAL A 144 2.79 3.14 -16.99
C VAL A 144 2.34 4.25 -17.95
N GLN A 145 2.28 3.99 -19.26
CA GLN A 145 1.88 5.00 -20.24
C GLN A 145 0.39 5.33 -20.15
N GLN A 146 -0.45 4.40 -19.68
CA GLN A 146 -1.88 4.65 -19.44
C GLN A 146 -2.15 5.43 -18.14
N CYS A 147 -1.16 5.55 -17.25
CA CYS A 147 -1.30 6.34 -16.04
C CYS A 147 -1.52 7.82 -16.36
N SER A 148 -2.15 8.55 -15.43
CA SER A 148 -2.22 10.01 -15.52
C SER A 148 -0.81 10.63 -15.48
N GLN A 149 -0.65 11.86 -15.97
CA GLN A 149 0.65 12.53 -15.92
C GLN A 149 1.18 12.65 -14.49
N LYS A 150 0.30 12.96 -13.52
CA LYS A 150 0.65 13.07 -12.10
C LYS A 150 1.18 11.74 -11.57
N ASP A 151 0.49 10.65 -11.88
CA ASP A 151 0.87 9.32 -11.39
C ASP A 151 2.18 8.85 -12.04
N ARG A 152 2.38 9.14 -13.34
CA ARG A 152 3.67 8.86 -14.00
C ARG A 152 4.83 9.57 -13.32
N ILE A 153 4.66 10.83 -12.93
CA ILE A 153 5.71 11.57 -12.21
C ILE A 153 6.04 10.86 -10.89
N ALA A 154 5.03 10.51 -10.09
CA ALA A 154 5.23 9.82 -8.82
C ALA A 154 5.90 8.44 -8.99
N LEU A 155 5.54 7.69 -10.04
CA LEU A 155 6.19 6.42 -10.37
C LEU A 155 7.64 6.62 -10.82
N TYR A 156 7.95 7.65 -11.61
CA TYR A 156 9.32 7.92 -12.01
C TYR A 156 10.20 8.42 -10.85
N GLU A 157 9.65 9.13 -9.87
CA GLU A 157 10.37 9.45 -8.61
C GLU A 157 10.73 8.17 -7.84
N VAL A 158 9.83 7.18 -7.81
CA VAL A 158 10.11 5.85 -7.26
C VAL A 158 11.25 5.19 -8.02
N LEU A 159 11.20 5.18 -9.36
CA LEU A 159 12.25 4.60 -10.19
C LEU A 159 13.60 5.29 -9.99
N GLU A 160 13.62 6.62 -9.93
CA GLU A 160 14.82 7.40 -9.66
C GLU A 160 15.44 7.01 -8.32
N TYR A 161 14.63 6.93 -7.26
CA TYR A 161 15.09 6.49 -5.95
C TYR A 161 15.68 5.08 -6.00
N LEU A 162 15.01 4.12 -6.66
CA LEU A 162 15.51 2.75 -6.78
C LEU A 162 16.85 2.70 -7.53
N ILE A 163 17.00 3.48 -8.60
CA ILE A 163 18.26 3.56 -9.37
C ILE A 163 19.38 4.21 -8.53
N ARG A 164 19.07 5.24 -7.74
CA ARG A 164 20.08 5.98 -6.98
C ARG A 164 20.52 5.26 -5.71
N GLU A 165 19.58 4.73 -4.95
CA GLU A 165 19.80 4.22 -3.60
C GLU A 165 19.77 2.68 -3.50
N ARG A 166 19.18 2.00 -4.49
CA ARG A 166 18.91 0.55 -4.44
C ARG A 166 19.31 -0.19 -5.72
N LEU A 167 20.31 0.34 -6.43
CA LEU A 167 20.73 -0.15 -7.76
C LEU A 167 21.12 -1.64 -7.77
N GLU A 168 21.73 -2.12 -6.70
CA GLU A 168 22.15 -3.53 -6.60
C GLU A 168 20.95 -4.49 -6.68
N GLY A 169 19.81 -4.13 -6.09
CA GLY A 169 18.58 -4.90 -6.18
C GLY A 169 18.05 -4.96 -7.61
N LEU A 170 18.08 -3.83 -8.34
CA LEU A 170 17.67 -3.77 -9.75
C LEU A 170 18.61 -4.54 -10.68
N ARG A 171 19.93 -4.50 -10.44
CA ARG A 171 20.92 -5.22 -11.26
C ARG A 171 20.68 -6.73 -11.28
N SER A 172 20.11 -7.29 -10.22
CA SER A 172 19.76 -8.71 -10.15
C SER A 172 18.72 -9.15 -11.19
N MET A 173 17.98 -8.20 -11.78
CA MET A 173 17.00 -8.45 -12.84
C MET A 173 17.65 -8.60 -14.23
N GLY A 174 18.89 -8.15 -14.41
CA GLY A 174 19.61 -8.26 -15.68
C GLY A 174 18.89 -7.54 -16.83
N ALA A 175 18.73 -8.23 -17.96
CA ALA A 175 18.16 -7.65 -19.18
C ALA A 175 16.66 -7.33 -19.07
N GLU A 176 15.92 -8.01 -18.18
CA GLU A 176 14.48 -7.80 -18.01
C GLU A 176 14.15 -6.34 -17.62
N PHE A 177 15.01 -5.72 -16.81
CA PHE A 177 14.83 -4.34 -16.38
C PHE A 177 15.03 -3.31 -17.51
N VAL A 178 15.82 -3.63 -18.54
CA VAL A 178 16.13 -2.70 -19.64
C VAL A 178 15.10 -2.81 -20.78
N LEU A 179 14.46 -3.98 -20.91
CA LEU A 179 13.57 -4.31 -22.02
C LEU A 179 12.09 -4.02 -21.75
N GLY A 180 11.68 -3.86 -20.49
CA GLY A 180 10.35 -3.37 -20.10
C GLY A 180 10.34 -1.85 -20.02
#